data_AF-A0A4U2CUQ4-F1
#
_entry.id   AF-A0A4U2CUQ4-F1
#
_cell.length_a   1.000
_cell.length_b   1.000
_cell.length_c   1.000
_cell.angle_alpha   90.00
_cell.angle_beta   90.00
_cell.angle_gamma   90.00
#
_symmetry.space_group_name_H-M   'P 1'
#
loop_
_entity.id
_entity.type
_entity.pdbx_description
1 polymer ?
#
loop_
_entity_poly.entity_id
_entity_poly.type
_entity_poly.pdbx_seq_one_letter_code
_entity_poly.pdbx_strand_id
1 'polypeptide(L)'
;FGGNVVLHGSNFDEAKAEAERLSAEHGFTFVPPFDHPLVIAGQGTMGMEMLQQNGHMDYIFVPVGGGGLAAGVAVLVKQLMPEIKVIAVEPEDSSCLKAALDAGEPV
;
A
#
# COMPACT_ATOMS: atom_id res chain seq x y z
N PHE A 1 -1.66 -4.76 21.10
CA PHE A 1 -2.98 -4.77 20.42
C PHE A 1 -3.90 -5.80 21.08
N GLY A 2 -5.20 -5.79 20.76
CA GLY A 2 -6.23 -6.66 21.39
C GLY A 2 -7.25 -7.27 20.40
N GLY A 3 -6.85 -7.48 19.15
CA GLY A 3 -7.69 -8.12 18.13
C GLY A 3 -7.85 -9.61 18.36
N ASN A 4 -8.96 -10.18 17.88
CA ASN A 4 -9.18 -11.63 17.87
C ASN A 4 -8.56 -12.24 16.61
N VAL A 5 -7.65 -13.19 16.78
CA VAL A 5 -6.93 -13.81 15.65
C VAL A 5 -7.57 -15.15 15.32
N VAL A 6 -7.92 -15.32 14.04
CA VAL A 6 -8.37 -16.60 13.48
C VAL A 6 -7.24 -17.12 12.59
N LEU A 7 -6.69 -18.29 12.93
CA LEU A 7 -5.70 -18.97 12.09
C LEU A 7 -6.43 -19.87 11.10
N HIS A 8 -6.35 -19.55 9.81
CA HIS A 8 -6.96 -20.31 8.73
C HIS A 8 -6.12 -20.21 7.45
N GLY A 9 -6.13 -21.29 6.66
CA GLY A 9 -5.40 -21.36 5.40
C GLY A 9 -3.91 -21.68 5.58
N SER A 10 -3.28 -21.98 4.46
CA SER A 10 -1.85 -22.29 4.32
C SER A 10 -1.03 -21.14 3.73
N ASN A 11 -1.71 -20.13 3.18
CA ASN A 11 -1.13 -18.95 2.55
C ASN A 11 -2.05 -17.74 2.71
N PHE A 12 -1.59 -16.58 2.23
CA PHE A 12 -2.32 -15.31 2.32
C PHE A 12 -3.67 -15.35 1.60
N ASP A 13 -3.76 -15.95 0.41
CA ASP A 13 -4.98 -15.96 -0.39
C ASP A 13 -6.07 -16.79 0.28
N GLU A 14 -5.71 -17.94 0.86
CA GLU A 14 -6.64 -18.76 1.65
C GLU A 14 -7.10 -18.04 2.93
N ALA A 15 -6.19 -17.35 3.63
CA ALA A 15 -6.54 -16.56 4.81
C ALA A 15 -7.44 -15.37 4.46
N LYS A 16 -7.19 -14.70 3.31
CA LYS A 16 -8.02 -13.63 2.77
C LYS A 16 -9.41 -14.14 2.40
N ALA A 17 -9.50 -15.27 1.71
CA ALA A 17 -10.78 -15.89 1.34
C ALA A 17 -11.63 -16.23 2.58
N GLU A 18 -11.00 -16.73 3.66
CA GLU A 18 -11.72 -16.94 4.92
C GLU A 18 -12.15 -15.63 5.59
N ALA A 19 -11.31 -14.60 5.56
CA ALA A 19 -11.68 -13.28 6.08
C ALA A 19 -12.85 -12.66 5.32
N GLU A 20 -12.91 -12.82 3.99
CA GLU A 20 -14.04 -12.41 3.14
C GLU A 20 -15.31 -13.22 3.46
N ARG A 21 -15.17 -14.55 3.63
CA ARG A 21 -16.28 -15.43 4.03
C ARG A 21 -16.87 -15.02 5.38
N LEU A 22 -16.02 -14.80 6.39
CA LEU A 22 -16.43 -14.35 7.72
C LEU A 22 -17.05 -12.95 7.69
N SER A 23 -16.51 -12.05 6.86
CA SER A 23 -17.09 -10.73 6.63
C SER A 23 -18.52 -10.84 6.09
N ALA A 24 -18.76 -11.70 5.11
CA ALA A 24 -20.09 -11.94 4.55
C ALA A 24 -21.03 -12.65 5.55
N GLU A 25 -20.55 -13.63 6.31
CA GLU A 25 -21.36 -14.40 7.27
C GLU A 25 -21.79 -13.56 8.47
N HIS A 26 -20.88 -12.78 9.04
CA HIS A 26 -21.11 -12.06 10.29
C HIS A 26 -21.39 -10.57 10.10
N GLY A 27 -21.34 -10.06 8.86
CA GLY A 27 -21.50 -8.64 8.57
C GLY A 27 -20.34 -7.77 9.04
N PHE A 28 -19.12 -8.32 9.11
CA PHE A 28 -17.94 -7.51 9.43
C PHE A 28 -17.56 -6.61 8.26
N THR A 29 -17.06 -5.40 8.55
CA THR A 29 -16.41 -4.57 7.54
C THR A 29 -15.04 -5.13 7.23
N PHE A 30 -14.83 -5.58 5.98
CA PHE A 30 -13.50 -5.93 5.52
C PHE A 30 -12.64 -4.66 5.37
N VAL A 31 -11.47 -4.63 6.00
CA VAL A 31 -10.53 -3.50 5.93
C VAL A 31 -9.34 -3.92 5.08
N PRO A 32 -9.23 -3.45 3.83
CA PRO A 32 -8.13 -3.84 2.95
C PRO A 32 -6.78 -3.35 3.47
N PRO A 33 -5.71 -4.15 3.31
CA PRO A 33 -4.37 -3.74 3.76
C PRO A 33 -3.74 -2.62 2.92
N PHE A 34 -4.21 -2.40 1.68
CA PHE A 34 -3.65 -1.38 0.78
C PHE A 34 -4.66 -0.84 -0.26
N ASP A 35 -5.47 -1.70 -0.86
CA ASP A 35 -6.33 -1.35 -2.01
C ASP A 35 -7.65 -0.69 -1.57
N HIS A 36 -7.55 0.49 -0.97
CA HIS A 36 -8.70 1.28 -0.58
C HIS A 36 -8.35 2.76 -0.54
N PRO A 37 -9.17 3.68 -1.11
CA PRO A 37 -8.86 5.11 -1.17
C PRO A 37 -8.51 5.73 0.20
N LEU A 38 -9.23 5.37 1.26
CA LEU A 38 -8.94 5.87 2.62
C LEU A 38 -7.66 5.29 3.22
N VAL A 39 -7.31 4.04 2.86
CA VAL A 39 -6.06 3.43 3.31
C VAL A 39 -4.89 4.13 2.63
N ILE A 40 -4.98 4.34 1.32
CA ILE A 40 -3.98 5.08 0.51
C ILE A 40 -3.81 6.51 1.04
N ALA A 41 -4.91 7.23 1.26
CA ALA A 41 -4.87 8.58 1.80
C ALA A 41 -4.21 8.62 3.20
N GLY A 42 -4.52 7.64 4.05
CA GLY A 42 -3.87 7.46 5.35
C GLY A 42 -2.36 7.29 5.23
N GLN A 43 -1.88 6.50 4.26
CA GLN A 43 -0.43 6.33 4.06
C GLN A 43 0.25 7.61 3.56
N GLY A 44 -0.48 8.44 2.82
CA GLY A 44 0.01 9.73 2.33
C GLY A 44 0.41 10.70 3.44
N THR A 45 -0.08 10.53 4.67
CA THR A 45 0.30 11.42 5.80
C THR A 45 1.80 11.40 6.05
N MET A 46 2.48 10.27 5.84
CA MET A 46 3.94 10.22 5.93
C MET A 46 4.61 11.11 4.89
N GLY A 47 4.07 11.20 3.67
CA GLY A 47 4.56 12.14 2.67
C GLY A 47 4.44 13.60 3.14
N MET A 48 3.33 13.94 3.80
CA MET A 48 3.13 15.29 4.37
C MET A 48 4.16 15.60 5.45
N GLU A 49 4.37 14.65 6.37
CA GLU A 49 5.35 14.77 7.44
C GLU A 49 6.77 14.94 6.89
N MET A 50 7.16 14.16 5.87
CA MET A 50 8.46 14.26 5.22
C MET A 50 8.69 15.65 4.60
N LEU A 51 7.70 16.20 3.88
CA LEU A 51 7.81 17.54 3.28
C LEU A 51 7.91 18.65 4.34
N GLN A 52 7.19 18.50 5.46
CA GLN A 52 7.26 19.44 6.59
C GLN A 52 8.61 19.38 7.31
N GLN A 53 9.20 18.20 7.40
CA GLN A 53 10.51 17.98 8.02
C GLN A 53 11.67 18.43 7.11
N ASN A 54 11.56 18.22 5.80
CA ASN A 54 12.56 18.62 4.82
C ASN A 54 11.95 18.94 3.45
N GLY A 55 11.74 20.23 3.16
CA GLY A 55 11.24 20.70 1.87
C GLY A 55 12.26 20.69 0.72
N HIS A 56 13.50 20.24 0.95
CA HIS A 56 14.59 20.28 -0.04
C HIS A 56 15.05 18.88 -0.50
N MET A 57 14.19 17.87 -0.37
CA MET A 57 14.50 16.53 -0.87
C MET A 57 14.43 16.47 -2.39
N ASP A 58 15.37 15.75 -3.01
CA ASP A 58 15.31 15.44 -4.45
C ASP A 58 14.66 14.08 -4.74
N TYR A 59 14.79 13.13 -3.79
CA TYR A 59 14.40 11.73 -3.97
C TYR A 59 13.71 11.19 -2.71
N ILE A 60 12.69 10.36 -2.93
CA ILE A 60 12.02 9.56 -1.91
C ILE A 60 12.00 8.11 -2.41
N PHE A 61 12.63 7.20 -1.68
CA PHE A 61 12.57 5.77 -1.95
C PHE A 61 11.48 5.15 -1.07
N VAL A 62 10.50 4.49 -1.69
CA VAL A 62 9.34 3.95 -0.99
C VAL A 62 9.24 2.44 -1.21
N PRO A 63 9.18 1.61 -0.15
CA PRO A 63 9.00 0.18 -0.31
C PRO A 63 7.61 -0.13 -0.86
N VAL A 64 7.52 -1.14 -1.72
CA VAL A 64 6.27 -1.58 -2.35
C VAL A 64 6.00 -3.04 -2.04
N GLY A 65 4.83 -3.27 -1.41
CA GLY A 65 4.13 -4.56 -1.42
C GLY A 65 2.90 -4.43 -2.31
N GLY A 66 1.70 -4.31 -1.73
CA GLY A 66 0.48 -4.01 -2.51
C GLY A 66 0.35 -2.56 -3.01
N GLY A 67 1.38 -1.72 -2.87
CA GLY A 67 1.41 -0.37 -3.45
C GLY A 67 0.72 0.76 -2.68
N GLY A 68 -0.08 0.48 -1.64
CA GLY A 68 -0.85 1.50 -0.92
C GLY A 68 0.00 2.64 -0.34
N LEU A 69 1.17 2.31 0.20
CA LEU A 69 2.12 3.31 0.71
C LEU A 69 2.70 4.18 -0.42
N ALA A 70 3.25 3.56 -1.46
CA ALA A 70 3.82 4.28 -2.59
C ALA A 70 2.78 5.14 -3.30
N ALA A 71 1.55 4.65 -3.48
CA ALA A 71 0.44 5.42 -4.03
C ALA A 71 0.12 6.65 -3.17
N GLY A 72 -0.02 6.49 -1.85
CA GLY A 72 -0.34 7.58 -0.94
C GLY A 72 0.73 8.67 -0.91
N VAL A 73 1.99 8.27 -0.76
CA VAL A 73 3.14 9.19 -0.77
C VAL A 73 3.28 9.86 -2.13
N ALA A 74 3.20 9.11 -3.23
CA ALA A 74 3.36 9.66 -4.58
C ALA A 74 2.29 10.69 -4.91
N VAL A 75 1.01 10.39 -4.63
CA VAL A 75 -0.09 11.35 -4.90
C VAL A 75 0.15 12.64 -4.13
N LEU A 76 0.43 12.58 -2.82
CA LEU A 76 0.63 13.79 -2.02
C LEU A 76 1.85 14.59 -2.48
N VAL A 77 3.00 13.92 -2.65
CA VAL A 77 4.26 14.58 -3.02
C VAL A 77 4.16 15.18 -4.41
N LYS A 78 3.54 14.49 -5.38
CA LYS A 78 3.39 15.02 -6.74
C LYS A 78 2.43 16.21 -6.84
N GLN A 79 1.46 16.33 -5.92
CA GLN A 79 0.58 17.49 -5.86
C GLN A 79 1.27 18.71 -5.25
N LEU A 80 2.15 18.53 -4.26
CA LEU A 80 2.76 19.64 -3.53
C LEU A 80 4.14 20.05 -4.07
N MET A 81 4.95 19.07 -4.44
CA MET A 81 6.36 19.23 -4.83
C MET A 81 6.69 18.26 -5.99
N PRO A 82 6.19 18.52 -7.22
CA PRO A 82 6.25 17.58 -8.35
C PRO A 82 7.67 17.20 -8.78
N GLU A 83 8.66 18.06 -8.52
CA GLU A 83 10.07 17.85 -8.84
C GLU A 83 10.71 16.70 -8.04
N ILE A 84 10.19 16.40 -6.85
CA ILE A 84 10.72 15.32 -6.01
C ILE A 84 10.44 13.99 -6.68
N LYS A 85 11.48 13.19 -6.91
CA LYS A 85 11.36 11.88 -7.53
C LYS A 85 10.95 10.85 -6.49
N VAL A 86 9.80 10.20 -6.72
CA VAL A 86 9.33 9.09 -5.89
C VAL A 86 9.67 7.79 -6.60
N ILE A 87 10.50 6.97 -5.97
CA ILE A 87 11.07 5.74 -6.53
C ILE A 87 10.54 4.57 -5.71
N ALA A 88 9.76 3.70 -6.35
CA ALA A 88 9.33 2.43 -5.78
C ALA A 88 10.53 1.48 -5.64
N VAL A 89 10.59 0.75 -4.53
CA VAL A 89 11.63 -0.26 -4.26
C VAL A 89 10.94 -1.57 -3.86
N GLU A 90 11.29 -2.65 -4.55
CA GLU A 90 10.74 -4.00 -4.35
C GLU A 90 11.88 -5.02 -4.20
N PRO A 91 11.66 -6.14 -3.49
CA PRO A 91 12.52 -7.31 -3.58
C PRO A 91 12.49 -7.90 -5.00
N GLU A 92 13.62 -8.39 -5.48
CA GLU A 92 13.74 -9.02 -6.80
C GLU A 92 12.77 -10.21 -6.97
N ASP A 93 12.63 -11.04 -5.93
CA ASP A 93 11.76 -12.21 -5.93
C ASP A 93 10.25 -11.88 -5.74
N SER A 94 9.87 -10.61 -5.62
CA SER A 94 8.48 -10.19 -5.36
C SER A 94 8.17 -8.82 -6.00
N SER A 95 8.73 -8.54 -7.17
CA SER A 95 8.62 -7.26 -7.86
C SER A 95 7.30 -7.12 -8.65
N CYS A 96 6.17 -7.22 -7.96
CA CYS A 96 4.84 -7.23 -8.57
C CYS A 96 4.52 -5.90 -9.29
N LEU A 97 4.90 -4.75 -8.72
CA LEU A 97 4.69 -3.46 -9.36
C LEU A 97 5.54 -3.31 -10.61
N LYS A 98 6.82 -3.72 -10.58
CA LYS A 98 7.66 -3.71 -11.78
C LYS A 98 7.05 -4.53 -12.91
N ALA A 99 6.62 -5.76 -12.61
CA ALA A 99 5.98 -6.64 -13.58
C ALA A 99 4.68 -6.02 -14.14
N ALA A 100 3.83 -5.47 -13.26
CA ALA A 100 2.58 -4.84 -13.66
C ALA A 100 2.80 -3.57 -14.51
N LEU A 101 3.82 -2.77 -14.20
CA LEU A 101 4.16 -1.58 -14.99
C LEU A 101 4.68 -1.94 -16.39
N ASP A 102 5.45 -3.03 -16.50
CA ASP A 102 5.95 -3.51 -17.80
C ASP A 102 4.82 -4.09 -18.66
N ALA A 103 3.84 -4.77 -18.04
CA ALA A 103 2.65 -5.28 -18.72
C ALA A 103 1.59 -4.20 -18.99
N GLY A 104 1.55 -3.13 -18.21
CA GLY A 104 0.52 -2.10 -18.24
C GLY A 104 -0.76 -2.47 -17.46
N GLU A 105 -0.75 -3.59 -16.73
CA GLU A 105 -1.88 -4.11 -15.95
C GLU A 105 -1.37 -4.99 -14.79
N PRO A 106 -2.16 -5.22 -13.72
CA PRO A 106 -1.79 -6.18 -12.69
C PRO A 106 -1.60 -7.61 -13.24
N VAL A 107 -0.53 -8.29 -12.82
CA VAL A 107 -0.12 -9.64 -13.27
C VAL A 107 0.15 -10.59 -12.12
#